data_AF-A0A952M343-F1
#
_entry.id   AF-A0A952M343-F1
#
_cell.length_a   1.000
_cell.length_b   1.000
_cell.length_c   1.000
_cell.angle_alpha   90.00
_cell.angle_beta   90.00
_cell.angle_gamma   90.00
#
_symmetry.space_group_name_H-M   'P 1'
#
loop_
_entity.id
_entity.type
_entity.pdbx_description
1 polymer ?
#
loop_
_entity_poly.entity_id
_entity_poly.type
_entity_poly.pdbx_seq_one_letter_code
_entity_poly.pdbx_strand_id
1 'polypeptide(L)' 'MLIIVLLISISLTIAIIFLAAFVWSMRSGQFDDTYGPSVRMLFDDKKKKHTSTPKDA' A
#
# COMPACT_ATOMS: atom_id res chain seq x y z
N MET A 1 -19.41 38.16 7.14
CA MET A 1 -18.55 37.95 5.94
C MET A 1 -17.21 37.30 6.29
N LEU A 2 -16.45 37.82 7.26
CA LEU A 2 -15.15 37.25 7.69
C LEU A 2 -15.19 35.75 8.04
N ILE A 3 -16.22 35.34 8.81
CA ILE A 3 -16.37 33.95 9.25
C ILE A 3 -16.56 33.00 8.07
N ILE A 4 -17.32 33.40 7.05
CA ILE A 4 -17.55 32.58 5.84
C ILE A 4 -16.23 32.37 5.10
N VAL A 5 -15.44 33.44 4.92
CA VAL A 5 -14.12 33.37 4.27
C VAL A 5 -13.15 32.49 5.07
N LEU A 6 -13.15 32.59 6.40
CA LEU A 6 -12.35 31.73 7.28
C LEU A 6 -12.73 30.25 7.12
N LEU A 7 -14.02 29.92 7.16
CA LEU A 7 -14.51 28.55 7.03
C LEU A 7 -14.19 27.95 5.66
N ILE A 8 -14.37 28.72 4.58
CA ILE A 8 -13.99 28.30 3.23
C ILE A 8 -12.50 27.99 3.18
N SER A 9 -11.67 28.88 3.71
CA SER A 9 -10.20 28.72 3.68
C SER A 9 -9.75 27.48 4.46
N ILE A 10 -10.31 27.25 5.64
CA ILE A 10 -10.02 26.07 6.48
C ILE A 10 -10.47 24.79 5.75
N SER A 11 -11.71 24.75 5.25
CA SER A 11 -12.24 23.56 4.56
C SER A 11 -11.42 23.21 3.31
N LEU A 12 -11.04 24.22 2.52
CA LEU A 12 -10.21 24.03 1.33
C LEU A 12 -8.81 23.52 1.68
N THR A 13 -8.21 24.07 2.74
CA THR A 13 -6.89 23.63 3.21
C THR A 13 -6.93 22.16 3.64
N ILE A 14 -7.94 21.76 4.41
CA ILE A 14 -8.12 20.37 4.85
C ILE A 14 -8.32 19.46 3.63
N ALA A 15 -9.14 19.86 2.65
CA ALA A 15 -9.37 19.08 1.44
C ALA A 15 -8.08 18.87 0.63
N ILE A 16 -7.25 19.92 0.48
CA ILE A 16 -5.96 19.82 -0.22
C ILE A 16 -4.99 18.91 0.54
N ILE A 17 -4.89 19.04 1.87
CA ILE A 17 -4.04 18.17 2.69
C ILE A 17 -4.46 16.71 2.54
N PHE A 18 -5.77 16.44 2.63
CA PHE A 18 -6.30 15.09 2.48
C PHE A 18 -6.01 14.52 1.09
N LEU A 19 -6.21 15.30 0.03
CA LEU A 19 -5.92 14.90 -1.34
C LEU A 19 -4.42 14.62 -1.55
N ALA A 20 -3.54 15.48 -1.01
CA ALA A 20 -2.10 15.29 -1.09
C ALA A 20 -1.64 14.01 -0.37
N ALA A 21 -2.17 13.77 0.84
CA ALA A 21 -1.90 12.54 1.59
C ALA A 21 -2.42 11.30 0.86
N PHE A 22 -3.59 11.38 0.25
CA PHE A 22 -4.17 10.31 -0.56
C PHE A 22 -3.29 9.96 -1.77
N VAL A 23 -2.87 10.97 -2.55
CA VAL A 23 -1.98 10.76 -3.70
C VAL A 23 -0.62 10.21 -3.27
N TRP A 24 -0.07 10.68 -2.15
CA TRP A 24 1.17 10.14 -1.59
C TRP A 24 1.01 8.67 -1.19
N SER A 25 -0.10 8.30 -0.56
CA SER A 25 -0.40 6.92 -0.18
C SER A 25 -0.59 5.99 -1.37
N MET A 26 -1.16 6.48 -2.48
CA MET A 26 -1.25 5.69 -3.72
C MET A 26 0.13 5.46 -4.34
N ARG A 27 1.00 6.48 -4.30
CA ARG A 27 2.36 6.39 -4.85
C ARG A 27 3.32 5.58 -4.00
N SER A 28 3.09 5.47 -2.69
CA SER A 28 3.96 4.72 -1.79
C SER A 28 3.81 3.20 -1.91
N GLY A 29 2.97 2.70 -2.82
CA GLY A 29 2.81 1.26 -3.06
C GLY A 29 2.22 0.52 -1.86
N GLN A 30 1.59 1.24 -0.92
CA GLN A 30 1.02 0.63 0.29
C GLN A 30 -0.12 -0.36 -0.04
N PHE A 31 -0.69 -0.25 -1.24
CA PHE A 31 -1.70 -1.16 -1.79
C PHE A 31 -1.11 -2.32 -2.60
N ASP A 32 0.21 -2.38 -2.80
CA ASP A 32 0.85 -3.43 -3.61
C ASP A 32 0.96 -4.76 -2.86
N ASP A 33 0.89 -4.74 -1.52
CA ASP A 33 0.85 -5.94 -0.69
C ASP A 33 -0.59 -6.47 -0.55
N THR A 34 -1.19 -6.88 -1.68
CA THR A 34 -2.52 -7.50 -1.71
C THR A 34 -2.50 -8.97 -1.25
N TYR A 35 -1.31 -9.55 -1.04
CA TYR A 35 -1.13 -10.95 -0.68
C TYR A 35 -0.80 -11.08 0.80
N GLY A 36 -1.82 -11.33 1.61
CA GLY A 36 -1.65 -11.47 3.05
C GLY A 36 -0.59 -12.51 3.46
N PRO A 37 0.07 -12.32 4.62
CA PRO A 37 1.20 -13.14 5.06
C PRO A 37 0.89 -14.65 5.10
N SER A 38 -0.35 -15.02 5.44
CA SER A 38 -0.82 -16.41 5.48
C SER A 38 -0.80 -17.09 4.10
N VAL A 39 -1.15 -16.35 3.04
CA VAL A 39 -1.16 -16.85 1.65
C VAL A 39 0.27 -17.03 1.17
N ARG A 40 1.14 -16.05 1.44
CA ARG A 40 2.56 -16.14 1.11
C ARG A 40 3.21 -17.37 1.76
N MET A 41 2.99 -17.59 3.05
CA MET A 41 3.54 -18.74 3.78
C MET A 41 3.05 -20.09 3.21
N LEU A 42 1.76 -20.20 2.88
CA LEU A 42 1.17 -21.45 2.35
C LEU A 42 1.74 -21.87 0.99
N PHE A 43 2.13 -20.90 0.15
CA PHE A 43 2.63 -21.17 -1.20
C PHE A 43 4.16 -21.15 -1.33
N ASP A 44 4.88 -20.51 -0.40
CA ASP A 44 6.36 -20.47 -0.39
C ASP A 44 6.97 -21.85 -0.05
N ASP A 45 6.32 -22.62 0.83
CA ASP A 45 6.74 -23.98 1.18
C ASP A 45 6.64 -24.99 0.02
N LYS A 46 5.78 -24.73 -0.97
CA LYS A 46 5.64 -25.62 -2.14
C LYS A 46 6.76 -25.43 -3.16
N LYS A 47 7.36 -24.24 -3.27
CA LYS A 47 8.40 -23.96 -4.28
C LYS A 47 9.75 -24.60 -3.94
N LYS A 48 10.07 -24.81 -2.66
CA LYS A 48 11.38 -25.35 -2.24
C LYS A 48 11.55 -26.85 -2.48
N LYS A 49 10.49 -27.60 -2.82
CA LYS A 49 10.55 -29.07 -2.99
C LYS A 49 10.96 -29.56 -4.39
N HIS A 50 11.26 -28.68 -5.36
CA HIS A 50 11.50 -29.10 -6.75
C HIS A 50 12.93 -28.97 -7.29
N THR A 51 13.95 -28.65 -6.47
CA THR A 51 15.33 -28.45 -6.97
C THR A 51 16.41 -29.31 -6.29
N SER A 52 16.06 -30.43 -5.66
CA SER A 52 17.07 -31.43 -5.25
C SER A 52 17.07 -32.61 -6.24
N THR A 53 17.52 -32.36 -7.47
CA THR A 53 18.06 -33.43 -8.30
C THR A 53 19.47 -33.71 -7.78
N PRO A 54 19.79 -34.91 -7.28
CA PRO A 54 21.19 -35.27 -7.04
C PRO A 54 21.87 -35.34 -8.40
N LYS A 55 22.79 -34.43 -8.68
CA LYS A 55 23.51 -34.34 -9.96
C LYS A 55 24.89 -34.99 -9.91
N ASP A 56 25.11 -35.93 -9.00
CA ASP A 56 26.41 -36.61 -8.89
C ASP A 56 26.16 -38.10 -8.66
N ALA A 57 26.29 -38.86 -9.75
CA ALA A 57 26.38 -40.32 -9.81
C ALA A 57 27.80 -40.69 -10.23
#